data_AF-A0A529KDL5-F1
#
_entry.id   AF-A0A529KDL5-F1
#
_cell.length_a   1.000
_cell.length_b   1.000
_cell.length_c   1.000
_cell.angle_alpha   90.00
_cell.angle_beta   90.00
_cell.angle_gamma   90.00
#
_symmetry.space_group_name_H-M   'P 1'
#
loop_
_entity.id
_entity.type
_entity.pdbx_description
1 polymer ?
#
loop_
_entity_poly.entity_id
_entity_poly.type
_entity_poly.pdbx_seq_one_letter_code
_entity_poly.pdbx_strand_id
1 'polypeptide(L)'
;LLIERVRGKDLSGLNAVVVGRSNIVGKPMANLLLAANCTVTIAHSRTKDLAALARTADILVAAVGRPEMIRGDWVKSGATVIDVGINRIAAPEKGEGKTRLVGDVAYAEAAKTAGAITPVPGGVGPMTIAMLMANTLASAYLAAGLKRPSF
;
A
#
# COMPACT_ATOMS: atom_id res chain seq x y z
N LEU A 1 6.87 -9.89 -2.84
CA LEU A 1 5.76 -8.89 -2.75
C LEU A 1 5.87 -7.86 -3.89
N LEU A 2 4.81 -7.13 -4.24
CA LEU A 2 4.83 -6.14 -5.35
C LEU A 2 6.01 -5.16 -5.27
N ILE A 3 6.34 -4.70 -4.06
CA ILE A 3 7.47 -3.80 -3.82
C ILE A 3 8.78 -4.45 -4.29
N GLU A 4 9.05 -5.69 -3.90
CA GLU A 4 10.27 -6.41 -4.30
C GLU A 4 10.33 -6.71 -5.81
N ARG A 5 9.18 -6.87 -6.47
CA ARG A 5 9.14 -7.04 -7.93
C ARG A 5 9.56 -5.76 -8.67
N VAL A 6 9.29 -4.59 -8.08
CA VAL A 6 9.60 -3.28 -8.68
C VAL A 6 10.99 -2.78 -8.28
N ARG A 7 11.38 -2.98 -7.01
CA ARG A 7 12.61 -2.44 -6.42
C ARG A 7 13.75 -3.44 -6.27
N GLY A 8 13.47 -4.74 -6.48
CA GLY A 8 14.41 -5.82 -6.16
C GLY A 8 14.21 -6.35 -4.74
N LYS A 9 14.92 -7.44 -4.42
CA LYS A 9 14.80 -8.11 -3.11
C LYS A 9 15.42 -7.31 -1.96
N ASP A 10 16.37 -6.44 -2.25
CA ASP A 10 17.01 -5.59 -1.26
C ASP A 10 16.31 -4.23 -1.22
N LEU A 11 15.66 -3.94 -0.09
CA LEU A 11 14.98 -2.67 0.17
C LEU A 11 15.78 -1.78 1.13
N SER A 12 17.00 -2.19 1.48
CA SER A 12 17.83 -1.52 2.47
C SER A 12 18.08 -0.06 2.12
N GLY A 13 17.89 0.83 3.09
CA GLY A 13 18.15 2.26 2.95
C GLY A 13 17.08 3.05 2.21
N LEU A 14 16.08 2.42 1.60
CA LEU A 14 14.95 3.14 0.99
C LEU A 14 14.13 3.86 2.05
N ASN A 15 13.70 5.09 1.74
CA ASN A 15 12.80 5.84 2.60
C ASN A 15 11.35 5.45 2.33
N ALA A 16 10.71 4.82 3.31
CA ALA A 16 9.32 4.40 3.24
C ALA A 16 8.42 5.25 4.14
N VAL A 17 7.36 5.83 3.56
CA VAL A 17 6.36 6.59 4.29
C VAL A 17 5.05 5.80 4.29
N VAL A 18 4.57 5.46 5.48
CA VAL A 18 3.27 4.79 5.68
C VAL A 18 2.27 5.82 6.19
N VAL A 19 1.31 6.21 5.36
CA VAL A 19 0.24 7.13 5.72
C VAL A 19 -0.93 6.32 6.28
N GLY A 20 -1.01 6.26 7.60
CA GLY A 20 -1.97 5.44 8.33
C GLY A 20 -1.29 4.62 9.41
N ARG A 21 -1.92 4.54 10.60
CA ARG A 21 -1.38 3.84 11.77
C ARG A 21 -2.37 2.86 12.40
N SER A 22 -3.25 2.29 11.57
CA SER A 22 -4.20 1.27 12.01
C SER A 22 -3.48 0.00 12.45
N ASN A 23 -4.11 -0.78 13.33
CA ASN A 23 -3.56 -2.07 13.76
C ASN A 23 -3.62 -3.13 12.64
N ILE A 24 -4.52 -2.95 11.67
CA ILE A 24 -4.77 -3.94 10.60
C ILE A 24 -3.87 -3.76 9.38
N VAL A 25 -3.35 -2.55 9.13
CA VAL A 25 -2.55 -2.26 7.93
C VAL A 25 -1.33 -1.42 8.29
N GLY A 26 -1.53 -0.21 8.81
CA GLY A 26 -0.47 0.79 8.93
C GLY A 26 0.72 0.33 9.79
N LYS A 27 0.47 -0.10 11.03
CA LYS A 27 1.53 -0.56 11.93
C LYS A 27 2.20 -1.85 11.45
N PRO A 28 1.46 -2.91 11.04
CA PRO A 28 2.10 -4.10 10.47
C PRO A 28 2.96 -3.79 9.24
N MET A 29 2.49 -2.93 8.33
CA MET A 29 3.23 -2.58 7.12
C MET A 29 4.54 -1.85 7.45
N ALA A 30 4.49 -0.91 8.40
CA ALA A 30 5.69 -0.23 8.87
C ALA A 30 6.73 -1.21 9.45
N ASN A 31 6.28 -2.19 10.23
CA ASN A 31 7.17 -3.21 10.80
C ASN A 31 7.77 -4.13 9.73
N LEU A 32 7.01 -4.51 8.70
CA LEU A 32 7.50 -5.32 7.59
C LEU A 32 8.57 -4.57 6.78
N LEU A 33 8.36 -3.28 6.51
CA LEU A 33 9.33 -2.43 5.81
C LEU A 33 10.59 -2.22 6.64
N LEU A 34 10.44 -2.03 7.96
CA LEU A 34 11.57 -1.93 8.87
C LEU A 34 12.38 -3.24 8.92
N ALA A 35 11.71 -4.39 8.96
CA ALA A 35 12.35 -5.70 8.89
C ALA A 35 13.07 -5.93 7.54
N ALA A 36 12.67 -5.24 6.49
CA ALA A 36 13.33 -5.21 5.18
C ALA A 36 14.42 -4.11 5.07
N ASN A 37 14.87 -3.54 6.20
CA ASN A 37 15.91 -2.52 6.32
C ASN A 37 15.58 -1.15 5.68
N CYS A 38 14.31 -0.85 5.44
CA CYS A 38 13.91 0.51 5.04
C CYS A 38 14.08 1.50 6.20
N THR A 39 14.32 2.77 5.88
CA THR A 39 14.04 3.87 6.83
C THR A 39 12.55 4.15 6.80
N VAL A 40 11.84 3.95 7.91
CA VAL A 40 10.37 4.01 7.92
C VAL A 40 9.85 5.20 8.72
N THR A 41 8.99 6.01 8.10
CA THR A 41 8.20 7.05 8.78
C THR A 41 6.72 6.68 8.77
N ILE A 42 6.07 6.68 9.93
CA ILE A 42 4.61 6.50 10.04
C ILE A 42 3.94 7.86 10.16
N ALA A 43 3.12 8.22 9.18
CA ALA A 43 2.35 9.45 9.14
C ALA A 43 0.86 9.20 9.49
N HIS A 44 0.16 10.24 9.94
CA HIS A 44 -1.24 10.15 10.35
C HIS A 44 -1.94 11.52 10.32
N SER A 45 -3.21 11.56 10.77
CA SER A 45 -4.06 12.76 10.77
C SER A 45 -3.54 13.98 11.56
N ARG A 46 -2.44 13.84 12.31
CA ARG A 46 -1.81 14.95 13.06
C ARG A 46 -0.38 15.24 12.58
N THR A 47 0.07 14.56 11.53
CA THR A 47 1.35 14.85 10.88
C THR A 47 1.26 16.23 10.24
N LYS A 48 2.21 17.11 10.59
CA LYS A 48 2.35 18.42 9.95
C LYS A 48 2.89 18.23 8.55
N ASP A 49 2.35 18.99 7.60
CA ASP A 49 2.74 18.96 6.18
C ASP A 49 2.90 17.54 5.62
N LEU A 50 1.80 16.79 5.65
CA LEU A 50 1.76 15.41 5.15
C LEU A 50 2.18 15.31 3.67
N ALA A 51 1.90 16.35 2.88
CA ALA A 51 2.27 16.41 1.47
C ALA A 51 3.79 16.46 1.30
N ALA A 52 4.48 17.36 2.01
CA ALA A 52 5.94 17.42 1.94
C ALA A 52 6.59 16.12 2.42
N LEU A 53 6.09 15.51 3.49
CA LEU A 53 6.60 14.23 3.96
C LEU A 53 6.42 13.12 2.93
N ALA A 54 5.24 13.01 2.31
CA ALA A 54 4.97 12.01 1.28
C ALA A 54 5.91 12.15 0.07
N ARG A 55 6.30 13.37 -0.31
CA ARG A 55 7.25 13.63 -1.41
C ARG A 55 8.67 13.13 -1.15
N THR A 56 9.00 12.77 0.08
CA THR A 56 10.32 12.18 0.42
C THR A 56 10.38 10.67 0.16
N ALA A 57 9.24 10.02 -0.04
CA ALA A 57 9.11 8.56 0.00
C ALA A 57 9.54 7.88 -1.31
N ASP A 58 10.49 6.94 -1.22
CA ASP A 58 10.76 5.97 -2.29
C ASP A 58 9.66 4.92 -2.39
N ILE A 59 9.07 4.59 -1.23
CA ILE A 59 7.90 3.72 -1.06
C ILE A 59 6.84 4.48 -0.28
N LEU A 60 5.70 4.75 -0.91
CA LEU A 60 4.56 5.42 -0.28
C LEU A 60 3.42 4.43 -0.09
N VAL A 61 3.04 4.14 1.16
CA VAL A 61 1.89 3.28 1.47
C VAL A 61 0.74 4.14 1.95
N ALA A 62 -0.38 4.12 1.25
CA ALA A 62 -1.61 4.81 1.58
C ALA A 62 -2.61 3.85 2.24
N ALA A 63 -2.93 4.08 3.52
CA ALA A 63 -3.84 3.25 4.32
C ALA A 63 -4.67 4.13 5.28
N VAL A 64 -5.35 5.12 4.70
CA VAL A 64 -6.05 6.21 5.40
C VAL A 64 -7.57 6.02 5.39
N GLY A 65 -8.13 5.37 4.38
CA GLY A 65 -9.57 5.24 4.18
C GLY A 65 -10.24 6.57 3.84
N ARG A 66 -9.60 7.38 2.99
CA ARG A 66 -10.11 8.66 2.49
C ARG A 66 -9.91 8.73 0.99
N PRO A 67 -11.00 8.82 0.20
CA PRO A 67 -10.93 8.73 -1.26
C PRO A 67 -10.03 9.82 -1.83
N GLU A 68 -9.05 9.41 -2.65
CA GLU A 68 -8.21 10.29 -3.47
C GLU A 68 -7.53 11.45 -2.71
N MET A 69 -7.26 11.24 -1.41
CA MET A 69 -6.63 12.22 -0.52
C MET A 69 -5.18 12.52 -0.92
N ILE A 70 -4.42 11.48 -1.29
CA ILE A 70 -3.04 11.64 -1.74
C ILE A 70 -3.06 12.03 -3.22
N ARG A 71 -2.62 13.25 -3.50
CA ARG A 71 -2.61 13.84 -4.85
C ARG A 71 -1.32 13.51 -5.59
N GLY A 72 -1.31 13.66 -6.91
CA GLY A 72 -0.14 13.29 -7.73
C GLY A 72 1.12 14.09 -7.39
N ASP A 73 0.99 15.34 -6.96
CA ASP A 73 2.11 16.19 -6.56
C ASP A 73 2.70 15.80 -5.19
N TRP A 74 2.06 14.92 -4.41
CA TRP A 74 2.59 14.39 -3.16
C TRP A 74 3.56 13.23 -3.39
N VAL A 75 3.61 12.69 -4.61
CA VAL A 75 4.37 11.50 -4.96
C VAL A 75 5.76 11.90 -5.43
N LYS A 76 6.81 11.31 -4.84
CA LYS A 76 8.18 11.45 -5.34
C LYS A 76 8.28 10.85 -6.75
N SER A 77 8.98 11.53 -7.65
CA SER A 77 9.23 11.00 -8.99
C SER A 77 9.90 9.61 -8.90
N GLY A 78 9.33 8.64 -9.61
CA GLY A 78 9.81 7.26 -9.60
C GLY A 78 9.46 6.46 -8.34
N ALA A 79 8.62 6.97 -7.44
CA ALA A 79 8.20 6.24 -6.23
C ALA A 79 7.41 4.95 -6.53
N THR A 80 7.44 4.01 -5.60
CA THR A 80 6.53 2.87 -5.57
C THR A 80 5.36 3.20 -4.64
N VAL A 81 4.15 3.30 -5.20
CA VAL A 81 2.95 3.68 -4.46
C VAL A 81 2.07 2.45 -4.22
N ILE A 82 1.76 2.18 -2.95
CA ILE A 82 0.87 1.10 -2.51
C ILE A 82 -0.39 1.72 -1.94
N ASP A 83 -1.48 1.64 -2.70
CA ASP A 83 -2.80 2.10 -2.32
C ASP A 83 -3.62 0.94 -1.74
N VAL A 84 -3.79 0.97 -0.41
CA VAL A 84 -4.57 -0.02 0.35
C VAL A 84 -6.03 0.43 0.50
N GLY A 85 -6.34 1.68 0.17
CA GLY A 85 -7.67 2.26 0.33
C GLY A 85 -8.71 1.53 -0.50
N ILE A 86 -9.89 1.32 0.10
CA ILE A 86 -11.08 0.88 -0.62
C ILE A 86 -12.21 1.81 -0.22
N ASN A 87 -12.47 2.80 -1.06
CA ASN A 87 -13.49 3.81 -0.85
C ASN A 87 -14.57 3.68 -1.92
N ARG A 88 -15.85 3.69 -1.52
CA ARG A 88 -16.98 3.63 -2.44
C ARG A 88 -17.51 5.04 -2.65
N ILE A 89 -17.55 5.48 -3.90
CA ILE A 89 -18.06 6.79 -4.29
C ILE A 89 -19.17 6.64 -5.34
N ALA A 90 -20.04 7.65 -5.44
CA ALA A 90 -21.07 7.70 -6.47
C ALA A 90 -20.44 7.69 -7.87
N ALA A 91 -21.09 6.99 -8.80
CA ALA A 91 -20.69 6.86 -10.20
C ALA A 91 -21.90 7.12 -11.11
N PRO A 92 -22.44 8.35 -11.12
CA PRO A 92 -23.62 8.70 -11.91
C PRO A 92 -23.41 8.45 -13.42
N GLU A 93 -22.16 8.50 -13.89
CA GLU A 93 -21.78 8.14 -15.26
C GLU A 93 -22.07 6.67 -15.62
N LYS A 94 -22.25 5.80 -14.62
CA LYS A 94 -22.63 4.39 -14.80
C LYS A 94 -24.13 4.15 -14.61
N GLY A 95 -24.90 5.18 -14.29
CA GLY A 95 -26.33 5.14 -13.99
C GLY A 95 -26.67 5.62 -12.57
N GLU A 96 -27.94 5.95 -12.35
CA GLU A 96 -28.45 6.42 -11.06
C GLU A 96 -28.24 5.37 -9.96
N GLY A 97 -27.81 5.82 -8.77
CA GLY A 97 -27.50 4.95 -7.63
C GLY A 97 -26.28 4.03 -7.80
N LYS A 98 -25.56 4.09 -8.93
CA LYS A 98 -24.35 3.30 -9.13
C LYS A 98 -23.15 3.89 -8.39
N THR A 99 -22.21 3.01 -8.05
CA THR A 99 -20.99 3.37 -7.33
C THR A 99 -19.76 2.80 -8.02
N ARG A 100 -18.61 3.42 -7.78
CA ARG A 100 -17.30 2.90 -8.15
C ARG A 100 -16.38 2.84 -6.93
N LEU A 101 -15.38 1.97 -7.01
CA LEU A 101 -14.33 1.89 -6.01
C LEU A 101 -13.16 2.78 -6.44
N VAL A 102 -12.62 3.52 -5.47
CA VAL A 102 -11.39 4.30 -5.60
C VAL A 102 -10.53 4.07 -4.37
N GLY A 103 -9.23 4.29 -4.53
CA GLY A 103 -8.27 4.16 -3.45
C GLY A 103 -8.13 5.44 -2.63
N ASP A 104 -7.11 5.47 -1.77
CA ASP A 104 -6.72 6.65 -1.02
C ASP A 104 -5.87 7.62 -1.85
N VAL A 105 -5.37 7.17 -3.00
CA VAL A 105 -4.54 7.93 -3.94
C VAL A 105 -5.35 8.31 -5.17
N ALA A 106 -5.18 9.55 -5.63
CA ALA A 106 -5.68 10.02 -6.93
C ALA A 106 -4.88 9.34 -8.06
N TYR A 107 -5.27 8.11 -8.41
CA TYR A 107 -4.49 7.21 -9.28
C TYR A 107 -4.08 7.86 -10.61
N ALA A 108 -5.01 8.54 -11.30
CA ALA A 108 -4.74 9.16 -12.60
C ALA A 108 -3.67 10.26 -12.55
N GLU A 109 -3.51 10.92 -11.39
CA GLU A 109 -2.47 11.92 -11.17
C GLU A 109 -1.16 11.25 -10.76
N ALA A 110 -1.22 10.38 -9.75
CA ALA A 110 -0.06 9.71 -9.20
C ALA A 110 0.64 8.78 -10.21
N ALA A 111 -0.10 8.13 -11.10
CA ALA A 111 0.46 7.24 -12.13
C ALA A 111 1.35 7.96 -13.15
N LYS A 112 1.25 9.29 -13.27
CA LYS A 112 2.12 10.09 -14.14
C LYS A 112 3.51 10.31 -13.54
N THR A 113 3.63 10.21 -12.22
CA THR A 113 4.84 10.54 -11.45
C THR A 113 5.48 9.31 -10.82
N ALA A 114 4.67 8.36 -10.36
CA ALA A 114 5.11 7.12 -9.73
C ALA A 114 5.84 6.22 -10.74
N GLY A 115 6.89 5.55 -10.30
CA GLY A 115 7.54 4.49 -11.07
C GLY A 115 6.71 3.21 -11.09
N ALA A 116 5.92 2.97 -10.04
CA ALA A 116 4.90 1.92 -10.00
C ALA A 116 3.79 2.31 -9.03
N ILE A 117 2.55 1.90 -9.31
CA ILE A 117 1.39 2.19 -8.48
C ILE A 117 0.39 1.03 -8.52
N THR A 118 -0.22 0.68 -7.39
CA THR A 118 -1.32 -0.28 -7.35
C THR A 118 -2.64 0.35 -7.76
N PRO A 119 -3.43 -0.27 -8.66
CA PRO A 119 -4.77 0.21 -8.98
C PRO A 119 -5.76 -0.15 -7.87
N VAL A 120 -6.83 0.65 -7.76
CA VAL A 120 -8.01 0.31 -6.97
C VAL A 120 -9.24 0.42 -7.88
N PRO A 121 -9.98 -0.67 -8.11
CA PRO A 121 -9.76 -2.04 -7.63
C PRO A 121 -8.60 -2.77 -8.35
N GLY A 122 -8.23 -3.95 -7.85
CA GLY A 122 -7.30 -4.88 -8.52
C GLY A 122 -5.87 -4.90 -7.99
N GLY A 123 -5.51 -4.00 -7.07
CA GLY A 123 -4.20 -3.95 -6.43
C GLY A 123 -4.10 -4.81 -5.17
N VAL A 124 -4.25 -4.18 -4.00
CA VAL A 124 -3.98 -4.83 -2.69
C VAL A 124 -5.06 -5.85 -2.29
N GLY A 125 -6.32 -5.63 -2.68
CA GLY A 125 -7.45 -6.47 -2.27
C GLY A 125 -7.27 -7.98 -2.55
N PRO A 126 -6.97 -8.41 -3.79
CA PRO A 126 -6.74 -9.83 -4.10
C PRO A 126 -5.58 -10.46 -3.31
N MET A 127 -4.54 -9.67 -2.98
CA MET A 127 -3.40 -10.14 -2.21
C MET A 127 -3.78 -10.49 -0.77
N THR A 128 -4.77 -9.80 -0.17
CA THR A 128 -5.22 -10.10 1.19
C THR A 128 -5.73 -11.54 1.32
N ILE A 129 -6.54 -12.00 0.36
CA ILE A 129 -7.07 -13.37 0.36
C ILE A 129 -5.93 -14.37 0.08
N ALA A 130 -5.06 -14.08 -0.89
CA ALA A 130 -3.92 -14.94 -1.19
C ALA A 130 -3.00 -15.13 0.02
N MET A 131 -2.73 -14.06 0.78
CA MET A 131 -1.91 -14.11 1.99
C MET A 131 -2.59 -14.81 3.16
N LEU A 132 -3.91 -14.71 3.29
CA LEU A 132 -4.66 -15.56 4.23
C LEU A 132 -4.41 -17.04 3.90
N MET A 133 -4.59 -17.44 2.64
CA MET A 133 -4.40 -18.84 2.23
C MET A 133 -2.95 -19.31 2.41
N ALA A 134 -1.97 -18.47 2.05
CA ALA A 134 -0.55 -18.80 2.24
C ALA A 134 -0.19 -18.97 3.72
N ASN A 135 -0.73 -18.12 4.60
CA ASN A 135 -0.51 -18.24 6.05
C ASN A 135 -1.19 -19.48 6.63
N THR A 136 -2.42 -19.79 6.19
CA THR A 136 -3.12 -21.03 6.58
C THR A 136 -2.32 -22.27 6.17
N LEU A 137 -1.82 -22.31 4.94
CA LEU A 137 -1.02 -23.42 4.45
C LEU A 137 0.30 -23.56 5.20
N ALA A 138 0.99 -22.44 5.46
CA ALA A 138 2.20 -22.44 6.27
C ALA A 138 1.94 -22.99 7.68
N SER A 139 0.84 -22.60 8.32
CA SER A 139 0.44 -23.10 9.64
C SER A 139 0.16 -24.61 9.62
N ALA A 140 -0.52 -25.11 8.59
CA ALA A 140 -0.82 -26.53 8.46
C ALA A 140 0.46 -27.38 8.30
N TYR A 141 1.43 -26.90 7.52
CA TYR A 141 2.73 -27.57 7.37
C TYR A 141 3.48 -27.65 8.70
N LEU A 142 3.54 -26.55 9.44
CA LEU A 142 4.22 -26.52 10.74
C LEU A 142 3.54 -27.45 11.75
N ALA A 143 2.20 -27.49 11.78
CA ALA A 143 1.44 -28.40 12.64
C ALA A 143 1.68 -29.88 12.30
N ALA A 144 1.95 -30.19 11.03
CA ALA A 144 2.29 -31.53 10.56
C ALA A 144 3.79 -31.88 10.70
N GLY A 145 4.61 -31.00 11.30
CA GLY A 145 6.05 -31.19 11.40
C GLY A 145 6.80 -31.08 10.06
N LEU A 146 6.18 -30.51 9.04
CA LEU A 146 6.75 -30.32 7.71
C LEU A 146 7.47 -28.96 7.60
N LYS A 147 8.44 -28.88 6.69
CA LYS A 147 9.16 -27.63 6.40
C LYS A 147 8.20 -26.57 5.84
N ARG A 148 8.26 -25.35 6.38
CA ARG A 148 7.43 -24.22 5.90
C ARG A 148 7.57 -24.03 4.36
N PRO A 149 6.44 -23.94 3.63
CA PRO A 149 6.47 -23.74 2.18
C PRO A 149 6.95 -22.33 1.81
N SER A 150 7.55 -22.19 0.62
CA SER A 150 7.95 -20.91 0.02
C SER A 150 7.04 -20.58 -1.16
N PHE A 151 6.68 -19.30 -1.32
CA PHE A 151 5.82 -18.79 -2.39
C PHE A 151 6.44 -17.56 -3.04
#